data_AF-A0A183IBH5-F1
#
_entry.id   AF-A0A183IBH5-F1
#
_cell.length_a   1.000
_cell.length_b   1.000
_cell.length_c   1.000
_cell.angle_alpha   90.00
_cell.angle_beta   90.00
_cell.angle_gamma   90.00
#
_symmetry.space_group_name_H-M   'P 1'
#
loop_
_entity.id
_entity.type
_entity.pdbx_description
1 polymer ?
#
loop_
_entity_poly.entity_id
_entity_poly.type
_entity_poly.pdbx_seq_one_letter_code
_entity_poly.pdbx_strand_id
1 'polypeptide(L)'
;MASLTLNTDLEKSVEERLDMFYNFILAEKSESSTLDSKVLVAEAERLDVKDKAVLLLCRVLFDKNMLQEIKPNRVLLLRFVYRNHKAQRYLLGGIEQLICSNKEALLDKVPHLLKCFYDEDILEEEVLLEWGAKSSKKYVSKDDNKLIRSRAEPFLTWLKEAEEESENCIYLRNAPVFYPNCPLVR
;
A
#
# COMPACT_ATOMS: atom_id res chain seq x y z
N MET A 1 20.45 37.08 -9.01
CA MET A 1 19.85 37.01 -7.65
C MET A 1 18.80 35.92 -7.69
N ALA A 2 19.14 34.69 -7.31
CA ALA A 2 18.16 33.61 -7.23
C ALA A 2 17.15 33.99 -6.15
N SER A 3 15.91 34.26 -6.56
CA SER A 3 14.79 34.37 -5.63
C SER A 3 14.65 33.00 -4.98
N LEU A 4 15.17 32.85 -3.76
CA LEU A 4 14.74 31.77 -2.86
C LEU A 4 13.26 32.05 -2.59
N THR A 5 12.38 31.50 -3.41
CA THR A 5 10.94 31.46 -3.12
C THR A 5 10.78 30.67 -1.84
N LEU A 6 10.67 31.38 -0.72
CA LEU A 6 10.19 30.85 0.55
C LEU A 6 8.81 30.25 0.27
N ASN A 7 8.71 28.92 0.31
CA ASN A 7 7.43 28.24 0.22
C ASN A 7 6.72 28.41 1.56
N THR A 8 5.95 29.49 1.69
CA THR A 8 5.19 29.83 2.91
C THR A 8 4.17 28.76 3.28
N ASP A 9 3.79 27.87 2.35
CA ASP A 9 2.93 26.74 2.66
C ASP A 9 3.58 25.78 3.65
N LEU A 10 4.90 25.70 3.72
CA LEU A 10 5.61 24.85 4.69
C LEU A 10 5.51 25.37 6.12
N GLU A 11 5.10 26.62 6.32
CA GLU A 11 4.81 27.18 7.65
C GLU A 11 3.45 26.73 8.18
N LYS A 12 2.57 26.20 7.30
CA LYS A 12 1.25 25.68 7.67
C LYS A 12 1.36 24.31 8.34
N SER A 13 0.33 23.98 9.10
CA SER A 13 0.21 22.66 9.72
C SER A 13 0.18 21.55 8.66
N VAL A 14 0.53 20.33 9.07
CA VAL A 14 0.49 19.17 8.16
C VAL A 14 -0.93 18.90 7.66
N GLU A 15 -1.95 19.18 8.48
CA GLU A 15 -3.37 19.01 8.12
C GLU A 15 -3.77 19.99 7.02
N GLU A 16 -3.44 21.27 7.17
CA GLU A 16 -3.72 22.28 6.14
C GLU A 16 -2.99 21.96 4.82
N ARG A 17 -1.74 21.49 4.89
CA ARG A 17 -1.00 21.07 3.69
C ARG A 17 -1.63 19.85 3.01
N LEU A 18 -2.19 18.92 3.80
CA LEU A 18 -2.94 17.78 3.26
C LEU A 18 -4.25 18.22 2.61
N ASP A 19 -4.97 19.18 3.21
CA ASP A 19 -6.19 19.74 2.64
C ASP A 19 -5.90 20.49 1.32
N MET A 20 -4.80 21.24 1.27
CA MET A 20 -4.32 21.86 0.03
C MET A 20 -4.06 20.81 -1.05
N PHE A 21 -3.35 19.72 -0.72
CA PHE A 21 -3.11 18.63 -1.66
C PHE A 21 -4.40 17.93 -2.09
N TYR A 22 -5.34 17.71 -1.17
CA TYR A 22 -6.63 17.09 -1.49
C TYR A 22 -7.42 17.94 -2.49
N ASN A 23 -7.53 19.24 -2.24
CA ASN A 23 -8.21 20.17 -3.14
C ASN A 23 -7.53 20.21 -4.52
N PHE A 24 -6.20 20.13 -4.56
CA PHE A 24 -5.44 20.03 -5.80
C PHE A 24 -5.80 18.77 -6.61
N ILE A 25 -5.84 17.59 -5.99
CA ILE A 25 -6.24 16.35 -6.69
C ILE A 25 -7.67 16.48 -7.26
N LEU A 26 -8.59 17.09 -6.50
CA LEU A 26 -9.97 17.28 -6.95
C LEU A 26 -10.07 18.23 -8.16
N ALA A 27 -9.29 19.32 -8.17
CA ALA A 27 -9.19 20.23 -9.30
C ALA A 27 -8.66 19.52 -10.55
N GLU A 28 -7.53 18.81 -10.42
CA GLU A 28 -6.93 18.04 -11.52
C GLU A 28 -7.89 16.99 -12.09
N LYS A 29 -8.65 16.30 -11.21
CA LYS A 29 -9.66 15.32 -11.63
C LYS A 29 -10.87 15.95 -12.34
N SER A 30 -11.17 17.22 -12.06
CA SER A 30 -12.28 17.93 -12.70
C SER A 30 -11.91 18.48 -14.08
N GLU A 31 -10.64 18.82 -14.28
CA GLU A 31 -10.13 19.38 -15.54
C GLU A 31 -9.71 18.30 -16.54
N SER A 32 -9.18 17.17 -16.03
CA SER A 32 -8.69 16.07 -16.85
C SER A 32 -9.33 14.75 -16.45
N SER A 33 -9.69 13.93 -17.44
CA SER A 33 -10.16 12.56 -17.22
C SER A 33 -9.08 11.66 -16.61
N THR A 34 -7.80 12.03 -16.74
CA THR A 34 -6.66 11.25 -16.26
C THR A 34 -5.74 12.11 -15.40
N LEU A 35 -5.44 11.61 -14.20
CA LEU A 35 -4.51 12.27 -13.28
C LEU A 35 -3.06 12.06 -13.73
N ASP A 36 -2.33 13.14 -13.96
CA ASP A 36 -0.89 13.05 -14.27
C ASP A 36 -0.09 12.78 -12.99
N SER A 37 0.49 11.57 -12.94
CA SER A 37 1.33 11.14 -11.83
C SER A 37 2.52 12.06 -11.54
N LYS A 38 3.10 12.73 -12.54
CA LYS A 38 4.24 13.65 -12.34
C LYS A 38 3.81 14.92 -11.63
N VAL A 39 2.66 15.47 -12.05
CA VAL A 39 2.08 16.69 -11.48
C VAL A 39 1.70 16.46 -10.01
N LEU A 40 1.02 15.33 -9.73
CA LEU A 40 0.65 14.98 -8.36
C LEU A 40 1.86 14.76 -7.45
N VAL A 41 2.92 14.13 -7.93
CA VAL A 41 4.15 13.94 -7.15
C VAL A 41 4.84 15.27 -6.87
N ALA A 42 4.95 16.13 -7.88
CA ALA A 42 5.58 17.44 -7.74
C ALA A 42 4.84 18.29 -6.69
N GLU A 43 3.50 18.29 -6.70
CA GLU A 43 2.73 19.03 -5.71
C GLU A 43 2.84 18.42 -4.30
N ALA A 44 2.80 17.09 -4.18
CA ALA A 44 2.97 16.42 -2.90
C ALA A 44 4.37 16.64 -2.28
N GLU A 45 5.41 16.76 -3.11
CA GLU A 45 6.77 17.11 -2.70
C GLU A 45 6.88 18.59 -2.32
N ARG A 46 6.27 19.48 -3.11
CA ARG A 46 6.21 20.92 -2.81
C ARG A 46 5.57 21.18 -1.47
N LEU A 47 4.50 20.44 -1.15
CA LEU A 47 3.79 20.51 0.12
C LEU A 47 4.42 19.64 1.22
N ASP A 48 5.50 18.89 0.95
CA ASP A 48 6.13 17.98 1.93
C ASP A 48 5.12 17.06 2.66
N VAL A 49 4.21 16.47 1.87
CA VAL A 49 3.20 15.51 2.33
C VAL A 49 3.22 14.20 1.54
N LYS A 50 4.26 13.96 0.74
CA LYS A 50 4.39 12.81 -0.16
C LYS A 50 4.04 11.46 0.49
N ASP A 51 4.52 11.19 1.70
CA ASP A 51 4.23 9.92 2.39
C ASP A 51 2.74 9.76 2.73
N LYS A 52 2.06 10.86 3.11
CA LYS A 52 0.67 10.86 3.55
C LYS A 52 -0.32 11.06 2.39
N ALA A 53 0.15 11.59 1.27
CA ALA A 53 -0.62 11.86 0.05
C ALA A 53 -1.44 10.64 -0.42
N VAL A 54 -0.91 9.43 -0.24
CA VAL A 54 -1.59 8.19 -0.62
C VAL A 54 -2.89 7.92 0.13
N LEU A 55 -3.08 8.46 1.33
CA LEU A 55 -4.37 8.41 2.04
C LEU A 55 -5.46 9.12 1.23
N LEU A 56 -5.11 10.30 0.71
CA LEU A 56 -6.00 11.16 -0.05
C LEU A 56 -6.22 10.61 -1.46
N LEU A 57 -5.16 10.08 -2.09
CA LEU A 57 -5.29 9.38 -3.37
C LEU A 57 -6.22 8.17 -3.24
N CYS A 58 -6.13 7.37 -2.18
CA CYS A 58 -7.03 6.24 -1.96
C CYS A 58 -8.51 6.68 -1.94
N ARG A 59 -8.81 7.85 -1.36
CA ARG A 59 -10.17 8.42 -1.30
C ARG A 59 -10.68 8.92 -2.66
N VAL A 60 -9.79 9.35 -3.55
CA VAL A 60 -10.16 9.93 -4.85
C VAL A 60 -10.15 8.91 -5.98
N LEU A 61 -9.25 7.92 -5.91
CA LEU A 61 -9.04 6.92 -6.96
C LEU A 61 -10.00 5.75 -6.87
N PHE A 62 -10.50 5.43 -5.67
CA PHE A 62 -11.20 4.18 -5.42
C PHE A 62 -12.60 4.38 -4.86
N ASP A 63 -13.48 3.44 -5.18
CA ASP A 63 -14.81 3.33 -4.60
C ASP A 63 -15.14 1.88 -4.17
N LYS A 64 -16.43 1.51 -4.16
CA LYS A 64 -16.90 0.14 -3.89
C LYS A 64 -16.39 -0.93 -4.89
N ASN A 65 -15.79 -0.52 -6.00
CA ASN A 65 -15.21 -1.36 -7.05
C ASN A 65 -13.67 -1.40 -7.02
N MET A 66 -13.05 -0.96 -5.91
CA MET A 66 -11.59 -0.86 -5.72
C MET A 66 -10.77 -1.99 -6.37
N LEU A 67 -11.22 -3.25 -6.27
CA LEU A 67 -10.50 -4.40 -6.86
C LEU A 67 -10.20 -4.25 -8.36
N GLN A 68 -11.12 -3.66 -9.13
CA GLN A 68 -10.97 -3.42 -10.57
C GLN A 68 -10.13 -2.18 -10.86
N GLU A 69 -10.05 -1.26 -9.90
CA GLU A 69 -9.42 0.05 -10.03
C GLU A 69 -7.93 0.02 -9.65
N ILE A 70 -7.46 -0.98 -8.89
CA ILE A 70 -6.06 -1.12 -8.47
C ILE A 70 -5.12 -1.14 -9.68
N LYS A 71 -5.36 -2.03 -10.65
CA LYS A 71 -4.46 -2.21 -11.80
C LYS A 71 -4.37 -0.96 -12.69
N PRO A 72 -5.50 -0.31 -13.08
CA PRO A 72 -5.45 0.95 -13.81
C PRO A 72 -4.66 2.06 -13.09
N ASN A 73 -4.70 2.08 -11.77
CA ASN A 73 -4.04 3.11 -10.95
C ASN A 73 -2.64 2.72 -10.47
N ARG A 74 -2.12 1.54 -10.84
CA ARG A 74 -0.83 1.01 -10.37
C ARG A 74 0.32 1.99 -10.57
N VAL A 75 0.47 2.52 -11.78
CA VAL A 75 1.59 3.40 -12.14
C VAL A 75 1.59 4.65 -11.27
N LEU A 76 0.42 5.24 -11.01
CA LEU A 76 0.29 6.39 -10.14
C LEU A 76 0.67 6.07 -8.70
N LEU A 77 0.15 4.97 -8.14
CA LEU A 77 0.44 4.57 -6.77
C LEU A 77 1.93 4.29 -6.55
N LEU A 78 2.57 3.58 -7.49
CA LEU A 78 4.00 3.27 -7.41
C LEU A 78 4.89 4.51 -7.34
N ARG A 79 4.47 5.65 -7.89
CA ARG A 79 5.23 6.92 -7.75
C ARG A 79 5.35 7.40 -6.31
N PHE A 80 4.43 6.98 -5.44
CA PHE A 80 4.41 7.35 -4.03
C PHE A 80 4.99 6.25 -3.14
N VAL A 81 4.71 4.98 -3.44
CA VAL A 81 4.96 3.87 -2.51
C VAL A 81 6.21 3.05 -2.81
N TYR A 82 6.80 3.17 -4.01
CA TYR A 82 7.96 2.38 -4.39
C TYR A 82 9.14 2.62 -3.43
N ARG A 83 9.62 1.55 -2.78
CA ARG A 83 10.68 1.59 -1.74
C ARG A 83 10.39 2.55 -0.59
N ASN A 84 9.11 2.81 -0.31
CA ASN A 84 8.66 3.70 0.75
C ASN A 84 7.63 3.00 1.64
N HIS A 85 8.12 2.20 2.59
CA HIS A 85 7.27 1.50 3.55
C HIS A 85 6.38 2.44 4.37
N LYS A 86 6.85 3.66 4.65
CA LYS A 86 6.05 4.65 5.38
C LYS A 86 4.81 5.05 4.57
N ALA A 87 4.96 5.32 3.27
CA ALA A 87 3.82 5.55 2.38
C ALA A 87 2.93 4.30 2.23
N GLN A 88 3.50 3.10 2.11
CA GLN A 88 2.71 1.86 2.05
C GLN A 88 1.82 1.66 3.30
N ARG A 89 2.34 1.95 4.50
CA ARG A 89 1.53 1.93 5.74
C ARG A 89 0.42 3.00 5.73
N TYR A 90 0.66 4.17 5.14
CA TYR A 90 -0.38 5.18 4.94
C TYR A 90 -1.44 4.70 3.94
N LEU A 91 -1.04 4.05 2.84
CA LEU A 91 -1.96 3.47 1.86
C LEU A 91 -2.88 2.41 2.50
N LEU A 92 -2.34 1.51 3.32
CA LEU A 92 -3.13 0.53 4.08
C LEU A 92 -4.17 1.20 4.99
N GLY A 93 -3.82 2.33 5.61
CA GLY A 93 -4.77 3.12 6.38
C GLY A 93 -5.93 3.68 5.54
N GLY A 94 -5.64 4.13 4.32
CA GLY A 94 -6.65 4.60 3.37
C GLY A 94 -7.57 3.47 2.89
N ILE A 95 -6.99 2.30 2.63
CA ILE A 95 -7.72 1.08 2.26
C ILE A 95 -8.68 0.67 3.39
N GLU A 96 -8.21 0.66 4.66
CA GLU A 96 -9.05 0.37 5.83
C GLU A 96 -10.26 1.32 5.90
N GLN A 97 -10.04 2.63 5.69
CA GLN A 97 -11.11 3.63 5.69
C GLN A 97 -12.13 3.38 4.58
N LEU A 98 -11.66 3.09 3.36
CA LEU A 98 -12.55 2.84 2.23
C LEU A 98 -13.39 1.56 2.41
N ILE A 99 -12.78 0.50 2.95
CA ILE A 99 -13.50 -0.73 3.32
C ILE A 99 -14.57 -0.41 4.36
N CYS A 100 -14.26 0.40 5.38
CA CYS A 100 -15.23 0.79 6.40
C CYS A 100 -16.38 1.63 5.85
N SER A 101 -16.13 2.47 4.85
CA SER A 101 -17.18 3.23 4.17
C SER A 101 -18.04 2.37 3.23
N ASN A 102 -17.54 1.23 2.75
CA ASN A 102 -18.21 0.37 1.76
C ASN A 102 -18.22 -1.10 2.20
N LYS A 103 -18.52 -1.37 3.48
CA LYS A 103 -18.39 -2.72 4.10
C LYS A 103 -19.11 -3.80 3.31
N GLU A 104 -20.35 -3.54 2.91
CA GLU A 104 -21.17 -4.51 2.17
C GLU A 104 -20.53 -4.95 0.85
N ALA A 105 -19.77 -4.07 0.18
CA ALA A 105 -19.19 -4.34 -1.12
C ALA A 105 -17.74 -4.86 -1.07
N LEU A 106 -16.98 -4.48 -0.04
CA LEU A 106 -15.52 -4.68 0.02
C LEU A 106 -15.07 -5.65 1.11
N LEU A 107 -15.85 -5.88 2.18
CA LEU A 107 -15.36 -6.62 3.34
C LEU A 107 -15.04 -8.09 3.02
N ASP A 108 -15.88 -8.76 2.22
CA ASP A 108 -15.62 -10.14 1.78
C ASP A 108 -14.52 -10.23 0.72
N LYS A 109 -14.13 -9.09 0.13
CA LYS A 109 -13.07 -9.01 -0.89
C LYS A 109 -11.70 -8.69 -0.29
N VAL A 110 -11.58 -8.48 1.02
CA VAL A 110 -10.32 -8.08 1.67
C VAL A 110 -9.13 -8.97 1.30
N PRO A 111 -9.20 -10.32 1.33
CA PRO A 111 -8.09 -11.16 0.88
C PRO A 111 -7.64 -10.86 -0.56
N HIS A 112 -8.62 -10.73 -1.47
CA HIS A 112 -8.39 -10.52 -2.89
C HIS A 112 -7.81 -9.12 -3.16
N LEU A 113 -8.25 -8.11 -2.39
CA LEU A 113 -7.72 -6.75 -2.46
C LEU A 113 -6.25 -6.73 -2.06
N LEU A 114 -5.91 -7.31 -0.91
CA LEU A 114 -4.53 -7.35 -0.43
C LEU A 114 -3.64 -8.14 -1.39
N LYS A 115 -4.11 -9.28 -1.90
CA LYS A 115 -3.41 -10.03 -2.92
C LYS A 115 -3.18 -9.22 -4.20
N CYS A 116 -4.19 -8.48 -4.66
CA CYS A 116 -4.05 -7.63 -5.85
C CYS A 116 -3.00 -6.52 -5.63
N PHE A 117 -2.99 -5.87 -4.46
CA PHE A 117 -1.96 -4.87 -4.14
C PHE A 117 -0.55 -5.48 -4.05
N TYR A 118 -0.43 -6.70 -3.53
CA TYR A 118 0.83 -7.45 -3.48
C TYR A 118 1.30 -7.85 -4.89
N ASP A 119 0.44 -8.51 -5.68
CA ASP A 119 0.75 -9.00 -7.03
C ASP A 119 1.15 -7.85 -7.99
N GLU A 120 0.64 -6.63 -7.75
CA GLU A 120 0.96 -5.43 -8.53
C GLU A 120 2.17 -4.64 -7.98
N ASP A 121 2.92 -5.20 -7.02
CA ASP A 121 4.11 -4.60 -6.37
C ASP A 121 3.84 -3.28 -5.62
N ILE A 122 2.59 -3.00 -5.26
CA ILE A 122 2.21 -1.74 -4.60
C ILE A 122 2.47 -1.83 -3.09
N LEU A 123 2.22 -3.00 -2.49
CA LEU A 123 2.46 -3.29 -1.08
C LEU A 123 3.45 -4.43 -0.95
N GLU A 124 4.54 -4.17 -0.23
CA GLU A 124 5.57 -5.16 0.03
C GLU A 124 5.16 -6.11 1.16
N GLU A 125 5.69 -7.33 1.09
CA GLU A 125 5.43 -8.41 2.04
C GLU A 125 5.65 -8.00 3.49
N GLU A 126 6.82 -7.42 3.78
CA GLU A 126 7.20 -6.95 5.11
C GLU A 126 6.14 -6.00 5.70
N VAL A 127 5.63 -5.09 4.87
CA VAL A 127 4.62 -4.09 5.30
C VAL A 127 3.27 -4.75 5.57
N LEU A 128 2.87 -5.71 4.73
CA LEU A 128 1.63 -6.46 4.89
C LEU A 128 1.64 -7.33 6.15
N LEU A 129 2.75 -8.04 6.40
CA LEU A 129 2.94 -8.85 7.60
C LEU A 129 2.99 -7.99 8.88
N GLU A 130 3.73 -6.86 8.85
CA GLU A 130 3.77 -5.93 9.98
C GLU A 130 2.37 -5.36 10.29
N TRP A 131 1.62 -4.98 9.26
CA TRP A 131 0.26 -4.45 9.40
C TRP A 131 -0.71 -5.51 9.95
N GLY A 132 -0.61 -6.74 9.47
CA GLY A 132 -1.42 -7.87 9.95
C GLY A 132 -1.17 -8.19 11.42
N ALA A 133 0.09 -8.13 11.86
CA ALA A 133 0.48 -8.44 13.24
C ALA A 133 0.07 -7.37 14.26
N LYS A 134 -0.01 -6.08 13.86
CA LYS A 134 -0.30 -4.96 14.77
C LYS A 134 -1.69 -4.38 14.51
N SER A 135 -2.58 -4.44 15.49
CA SER A 135 -3.84 -3.70 15.44
C SER A 135 -3.62 -2.20 15.67
N SER A 136 -4.34 -1.35 14.93
CA SER A 136 -4.27 0.11 15.06
C SER A 136 -5.66 0.71 15.24
N LYS A 137 -5.75 1.85 15.92
CA LYS A 137 -6.98 2.65 16.02
C LYS A 137 -6.87 4.00 15.32
N LYS A 138 -5.82 4.17 14.51
CA LYS A 138 -5.48 5.46 13.90
C LYS A 138 -6.49 5.90 12.85
N TYR A 139 -7.00 4.96 12.06
CA TYR A 139 -7.83 5.27 10.88
C TYR A 139 -9.26 4.78 10.99
N VAL A 140 -9.49 3.71 11.75
CA VAL A 140 -10.79 3.03 11.88
C VAL A 140 -11.06 2.61 13.33
N SER A 141 -12.31 2.28 13.63
CA SER A 141 -12.72 1.81 14.96
C SER A 141 -12.02 0.50 15.34
N LYS A 142 -11.92 0.21 16.65
CA LYS A 142 -11.28 -1.03 17.13
C LYS A 142 -11.97 -2.28 16.57
N ASP A 143 -13.29 -2.25 16.46
CA ASP A 143 -14.08 -3.40 16.02
C ASP A 143 -13.94 -3.60 14.50
N ASP A 144 -13.93 -2.52 13.73
CA ASP A 144 -13.67 -2.60 12.29
C ASP A 144 -12.25 -3.06 11.98
N ASN A 145 -11.27 -2.59 12.77
CA ASN A 145 -9.88 -3.01 12.63
C ASN A 145 -9.70 -4.52 12.81
N LYS A 146 -10.38 -5.09 13.83
CA LYS A 146 -10.42 -6.53 14.09
C LYS A 146 -11.15 -7.29 12.99
N LEU A 147 -12.28 -6.77 12.54
CA LEU A 147 -13.08 -7.40 11.49
C LEU A 147 -12.31 -7.48 10.17
N ILE A 148 -11.67 -6.39 9.75
CA ILE A 148 -10.85 -6.35 8.53
C ILE A 148 -9.69 -7.36 8.64
N ARG A 149 -8.98 -7.40 9.78
CA ARG A 149 -7.89 -8.38 10.00
C ARG A 149 -8.36 -9.82 9.96
N SER A 150 -9.50 -10.10 10.60
CA SER A 150 -10.10 -11.44 10.55
C SER A 150 -10.44 -11.86 9.11
N ARG A 151 -10.85 -10.92 8.25
CA ARG A 151 -11.06 -11.20 6.83
C ARG A 151 -9.75 -11.33 6.06
N ALA A 152 -8.70 -10.62 6.46
CA ALA A 152 -7.38 -10.69 5.83
C ALA A 152 -6.60 -11.98 6.19
N GLU A 153 -6.98 -12.69 7.26
CA GLU A 153 -6.25 -13.86 7.77
C GLU A 153 -5.86 -14.89 6.69
N PRO A 154 -6.76 -15.33 5.78
CA PRO A 154 -6.39 -16.30 4.74
C PRO A 154 -5.25 -15.82 3.83
N PHE A 155 -5.22 -14.52 3.53
CA PHE A 155 -4.14 -13.92 2.74
C PHE A 155 -2.84 -13.82 3.55
N LEU A 156 -2.92 -13.41 4.82
CA LEU A 156 -1.75 -13.29 5.68
C LEU A 156 -1.10 -14.65 5.97
N THR A 157 -1.90 -15.71 6.11
CA THR A 157 -1.39 -17.09 6.24
C THR A 157 -0.70 -17.53 4.95
N TRP A 158 -1.35 -17.35 3.80
CA TRP A 158 -0.74 -17.66 2.50
C TRP A 158 0.59 -16.93 2.27
N LEU A 159 0.66 -15.65 2.66
CA LEU A 159 1.85 -14.83 2.51
C LEU A 159 3.03 -15.35 3.34
N LYS A 160 2.79 -15.84 4.56
CA LYS A 160 3.83 -16.44 5.42
C LYS A 160 4.30 -17.81 4.92
N GLU A 161 3.36 -18.64 4.49
CA GLU A 161 3.68 -19.98 3.96
C GLU A 161 4.53 -19.90 2.68
N ALA A 162 4.29 -18.89 1.84
CA ALA A 162 5.08 -18.64 0.64
C ALA A 162 6.55 -18.30 0.97
N GLU A 163 6.80 -17.55 2.05
CA GLU A 163 8.15 -17.23 2.53
C GLU A 163 8.87 -18.52 2.97
N GLU A 164 8.23 -19.34 3.81
CA GLU A 164 8.79 -20.60 4.32
C GLU A 164 9.09 -21.63 3.20
N GLU A 165 8.23 -21.74 2.18
CA GLU A 165 8.47 -22.63 1.03
C GLU A 165 9.63 -22.14 0.16
N SER A 166 9.77 -20.82 -0.01
CA SER A 166 10.87 -20.22 -0.76
C SER A 166 12.21 -20.40 -0.05
N GLU A 167 12.24 -20.23 1.28
CA GLU A 167 13.41 -20.46 2.12
C GLU A 167 13.80 -21.95 2.13
N ASN A 168 12.84 -22.86 2.30
CA ASN A 168 13.14 -24.29 2.26
C ASN A 168 13.69 -24.73 0.89
N CYS A 169 13.14 -24.20 -0.22
CA CYS A 169 13.67 -24.46 -1.56
C CYS A 169 15.11 -23.96 -1.78
N ILE A 170 15.50 -22.81 -1.22
CA ILE A 170 16.89 -22.32 -1.31
C ILE A 170 17.84 -23.19 -0.46
N TYR A 171 17.40 -23.67 0.69
CA TYR A 171 18.21 -24.61 1.50
C TYR A 171 18.33 -25.97 0.81
N LEU A 172 17.30 -26.47 0.13
CA LEU A 172 17.38 -27.70 -0.66
C LEU A 172 18.25 -27.55 -1.91
N ARG A 173 18.27 -26.36 -2.55
CA ARG A 173 19.19 -26.07 -3.67
C ARG A 173 20.65 -25.97 -3.23
N ASN A 174 20.89 -25.43 -2.05
CA ASN A 174 22.24 -25.21 -1.52
C ASN A 174 22.67 -26.30 -0.53
N ALA A 175 21.85 -27.33 -0.31
CA ALA A 175 22.20 -28.45 0.53
C ALA A 175 23.39 -29.18 -0.14
N PRO A 176 24.53 -29.33 0.56
CA PRO A 176 25.58 -30.22 0.08
C PRO A 176 24.96 -31.60 -0.05
N VAL A 177 25.09 -32.23 -1.23
CA VAL A 177 24.55 -33.56 -1.48
C VAL A 177 25.27 -34.55 -0.58
N PHE A 178 24.78 -34.71 0.64
CA PHE A 178 25.20 -35.75 1.55
C PHE A 178 24.57 -37.03 1.03
N TYR A 179 25.33 -37.80 0.25
CA TYR A 179 25.00 -39.21 -0.01
C TYR A 179 25.52 -40.01 1.20
N PRO A 180 24.67 -40.41 2.17
CA PRO A 180 25.09 -41.27 3.24
C PRO A 180 24.99 -42.70 2.69
N ASN A 181 26.14 -43.26 2.30
CA ASN A 181 26.32 -44.62 1.79
C ASN A 181 25.80 -44.86 0.35
N CYS A 182 26.68 -44.64 -0.63
CA CYS A 182 26.63 -45.37 -1.90
C CYS A 182 27.61 -46.56 -1.81
N PRO A 183 27.14 -47.81 -1.60
CA PRO A 183 28.01 -48.96 -1.60
C PRO A 183 28.29 -49.43 -3.04
N LEU A 184 29.58 -49.44 -3.37
CA LEU A 184 30.25 -50.33 -4.33
C LEU A 184 30.03 -50.08 -5.82
N VAL A 185 31.06 -49.51 -6.45
CA VAL A 185 31.58 -50.03 -7.72
C VAL A 185 32.96 -50.61 -7.42
N ARG A 186 33.08 -51.93 -7.54
CA ARG A 186 34.36 -52.62 -7.73
C ARG A 186 34.83 -52.41 -9.16
#